data_AF-A0A4Y8I5J4-F1
#
_entry.id   AF-A0A4Y8I5J4-F1
#
_cell.length_a   1.000
_cell.length_b   1.000
_cell.length_c   1.000
_cell.angle_alpha   90.00
_cell.angle_beta   90.00
_cell.angle_gamma   90.00
#
_symmetry.space_group_name_H-M   'P 1'
#
loop_
_entity.id
_entity.type
_entity.pdbx_description
1 polymer ?
#
loop_
_entity_poly.entity_id
_entity_poly.type
_entity_poly.pdbx_seq_one_letter_code
_entity_poly.pdbx_strand_id
1 'polypeptide(L)'
;MLGEYLPLFFLIVIVFGLVTAMLILTRLLQPKRRSEQDLEPYESGTTPSSFARIRFSVKFFIIAIIFIIFDIEVVFMYPWAIVFKELLNIGTFIFIEMLTFLGILVVGLIYVWKMGALEWD
;
A
#
# COMPACT_ATOMS: atom_id res chain seq x y z
N MET A 1 7.47 -6.48 27.49
CA MET A 1 8.06 -6.54 26.14
C MET A 1 7.32 -7.52 25.22
N LEU A 2 7.61 -8.82 25.12
CA LEU A 2 6.92 -9.68 24.13
C LEU A 2 5.43 -9.92 24.43
N GLY A 3 5.06 -9.97 25.71
CA GLY A 3 3.67 -10.17 26.15
C GLY A 3 2.71 -9.04 25.74
N GLU A 4 3.22 -7.84 25.45
CA GLU A 4 2.40 -6.71 24.97
C GLU A 4 1.97 -6.88 23.51
N TYR A 5 2.68 -7.69 22.72
CA TYR A 5 2.30 -8.04 21.35
C TYR A 5 1.36 -9.25 21.29
N LEU A 6 1.14 -9.94 22.42
CA LEU A 6 0.28 -11.12 22.50
C LEU A 6 -1.18 -10.82 22.06
N PRO A 7 -1.81 -9.71 22.49
CA PRO A 7 -3.16 -9.36 22.02
C PRO A 7 -3.21 -9.10 20.51
N LEU A 8 -2.19 -8.45 19.96
CA LEU A 8 -2.07 -8.20 18.51
C LEU A 8 -1.98 -9.51 17.73
N PHE A 9 -1.14 -10.44 18.21
CA PHE A 9 -1.01 -11.76 17.61
C PHE A 9 -2.34 -12.53 17.61
N PHE A 10 -3.03 -12.57 18.75
CA PHE A 10 -4.35 -13.22 18.83
C PHE A 10 -5.37 -12.56 17.92
N LEU A 11 -5.36 -11.23 17.80
CA LEU A 11 -6.23 -10.50 16.88
C LEU A 11 -6.00 -10.92 15.42
N ILE A 12 -4.74 -10.99 14.98
CA ILE A 12 -4.40 -11.46 13.63
C ILE A 12 -4.89 -12.89 13.41
N VAL A 13 -4.66 -13.79 14.37
CA VAL A 13 -5.09 -15.19 14.29
C VAL A 13 -6.62 -15.31 14.22
N ILE A 14 -7.35 -14.55 15.04
CA ILE A 14 -8.81 -14.57 15.07
C ILE A 14 -9.38 -14.04 13.74
N VAL A 15 -8.88 -12.90 13.25
CA VAL A 15 -9.34 -12.31 11.98
C VAL A 15 -9.07 -13.25 10.81
N PHE A 16 -7.85 -13.75 10.71
CA PHE A 16 -7.46 -14.69 9.66
C PHE A 16 -8.26 -15.99 9.74
N GLY A 17 -8.44 -16.53 10.96
CA GLY A 17 -9.23 -17.71 11.22
C GLY A 17 -10.70 -17.53 10.84
N LEU A 18 -11.29 -16.39 11.17
CA LEU A 18 -12.67 -16.05 10.82
C LEU A 18 -12.87 -15.97 9.30
N VAL A 19 -12.00 -15.22 8.60
CA VAL A 19 -12.08 -15.09 7.13
C VAL A 19 -11.94 -16.45 6.47
N THR A 20 -10.98 -17.26 6.90
CA THR A 20 -10.75 -18.60 6.37
C THR A 20 -11.93 -19.52 6.65
N ALA A 21 -12.47 -19.51 7.88
CA ALA A 21 -13.63 -20.31 8.25
C ALA A 21 -14.88 -19.93 7.44
N MET A 22 -15.11 -18.63 7.20
CA MET A 22 -16.20 -18.16 6.34
C MET A 22 -16.04 -18.66 4.91
N LEU A 23 -14.85 -18.55 4.32
CA LEU A 23 -14.58 -19.07 2.97
C LEU A 23 -14.77 -20.59 2.86
N ILE A 24 -14.32 -21.35 3.86
CA ILE A 24 -14.53 -22.80 3.94
C ILE A 24 -16.01 -23.12 4.06
N LEU A 25 -16.73 -22.43 4.95
CA LEU A 25 -18.15 -22.65 5.14
C LEU A 25 -18.94 -22.33 3.87
N THR A 26 -18.64 -21.22 3.19
CA THR A 26 -19.22 -20.89 1.88
C THR A 26 -18.95 -21.99 0.86
N ARG A 27 -17.71 -22.51 0.80
CA ARG A 27 -17.34 -23.61 -0.11
C ARG A 27 -18.08 -24.92 0.21
N LEU A 28 -18.32 -25.22 1.49
CA LEU A 28 -19.03 -26.43 1.94
C LEU A 28 -20.54 -26.35 1.70
N LEU A 29 -21.14 -25.18 1.92
CA LEU A 29 -22.58 -24.95 1.75
C LEU A 29 -22.96 -24.67 0.28
N GLN A 30 -22.00 -24.34 -0.59
CA GLN A 30 -22.27 -24.03 -2.00
C GLN A 30 -22.91 -25.23 -2.74
N PRO A 31 -24.00 -25.02 -3.50
CA PRO A 31 -24.54 -26.04 -4.40
C PRO A 31 -23.50 -26.50 -5.43
N LYS A 32 -23.31 -27.81 -5.60
CA LYS A 32 -22.30 -28.39 -6.50
C LYS A 32 -22.65 -28.33 -8.00
N ARG A 33 -23.54 -27.44 -8.42
CA ARG A 33 -23.88 -27.24 -9.84
C ARG A 33 -22.98 -26.16 -10.42
N ARG A 34 -21.85 -26.57 -11.00
CA ARG A 34 -21.00 -25.72 -11.82
C ARG A 34 -21.07 -26.24 -13.24
N SER A 35 -21.52 -25.41 -14.17
CA SER A 35 -21.41 -25.68 -15.60
C SER A 35 -20.04 -25.21 -16.11
N GLU A 36 -19.61 -25.69 -17.27
CA GLU A 36 -18.38 -25.20 -17.91
C GLU A 36 -18.46 -23.70 -18.20
N GLN A 37 -19.65 -23.20 -18.52
CA GLN A 37 -19.94 -21.79 -18.77
C GLN A 37 -19.74 -20.90 -17.53
N ASP A 38 -20.00 -21.41 -16.32
CA ASP A 38 -19.76 -20.67 -15.06
C ASP A 38 -18.27 -20.46 -14.76
N LEU A 39 -17.39 -21.20 -15.45
CA LEU A 39 -15.94 -21.16 -15.28
C LEU A 39 -15.25 -20.35 -16.38
N GLU A 40 -15.99 -19.88 -17.39
CA GLU A 40 -15.45 -19.06 -18.47
C GLU A 40 -15.26 -17.60 -18.00
N PRO A 41 -14.19 -16.91 -18.44
CA PRO A 41 -14.05 -15.48 -18.27
C PRO A 41 -15.26 -14.71 -18.81
N TYR A 42 -15.69 -13.70 -18.06
CA TYR A 42 -16.82 -12.87 -18.45
C TYR A 42 -16.45 -11.96 -19.65
N GLU A 43 -17.08 -12.18 -20.80
CA GLU A 43 -16.88 -11.38 -22.04
C GLU A 43 -18.25 -11.00 -22.66
N SER A 44 -19.18 -10.50 -21.83
CA SER A 44 -20.53 -10.04 -22.23
C SER A 44 -21.31 -11.00 -23.15
N GLY A 45 -21.14 -12.31 -22.96
CA GLY A 45 -21.85 -13.37 -23.71
C GLY A 45 -21.15 -13.85 -24.98
N THR A 46 -19.93 -13.38 -25.25
CA THR A 46 -19.08 -13.86 -26.35
C THR A 46 -18.00 -14.81 -25.82
N THR A 47 -17.47 -15.68 -26.69
CA THR A 47 -16.33 -16.53 -26.31
C THR A 47 -15.09 -15.65 -26.13
N PRO A 48 -14.35 -15.77 -25.01
CA PRO A 48 -13.17 -14.94 -24.75
C PRO A 48 -12.15 -15.12 -25.87
N SER A 49 -12.03 -14.10 -26.72
CA SER A 49 -11.22 -14.12 -27.94
C SER A 49 -10.17 -13.01 -27.87
N SER A 50 -9.31 -13.08 -26.85
CA SER A 50 -8.18 -12.17 -26.77
C SER A 50 -6.99 -12.78 -26.05
N PHE A 51 -5.79 -12.41 -26.49
CA PHE A 51 -4.58 -12.62 -25.71
C PHE A 51 -4.66 -11.69 -24.50
N ALA A 52 -4.72 -12.25 -23.28
CA ALA A 52 -4.73 -11.51 -22.01
C ALA A 52 -3.40 -10.78 -21.69
N ARG A 53 -2.60 -10.44 -22.70
CA ARG A 53 -1.35 -9.69 -22.60
C ARG A 53 -1.52 -8.33 -23.24
N ILE A 54 -2.11 -7.43 -22.47
CA ILE A 54 -2.11 -6.00 -22.78
C ILE A 54 -0.85 -5.35 -22.22
N ARG A 55 -0.34 -4.33 -22.91
CA ARG A 55 0.70 -3.46 -22.35
C ARG A 55 0.03 -2.55 -21.34
N PHE A 56 0.37 -2.73 -20.06
CA PHE A 56 -0.05 -1.79 -19.03
C PHE A 56 0.67 -0.46 -19.19
N SER A 57 0.00 0.62 -18.83
CA SER A 57 0.58 1.97 -18.88
C SER A 57 1.77 2.07 -17.93
N VAL A 58 2.84 2.74 -18.38
CA VAL A 58 4.02 3.04 -17.54
C VAL A 58 3.65 3.95 -16.36
N LYS A 59 2.50 4.64 -16.41
CA LYS A 59 1.98 5.49 -15.33
C LYS A 59 1.90 4.74 -13.98
N PHE A 60 1.50 3.46 -13.97
CA PHE A 60 1.46 2.66 -12.74
C PHE A 60 2.85 2.49 -12.10
N PHE A 61 3.88 2.32 -12.92
CA PHE A 61 5.26 2.17 -12.47
C PHE A 61 5.82 3.48 -11.90
N ILE A 62 5.53 4.61 -12.55
CA ILE A 62 5.94 5.94 -12.08
C ILE A 62 5.34 6.23 -10.71
N ILE A 63 4.03 5.97 -10.52
CA ILE A 63 3.36 6.15 -9.24
C ILE A 63 3.96 5.24 -8.16
N ALA A 64 4.24 3.97 -8.48
CA ALA A 64 4.83 3.04 -7.53
C ALA A 64 6.23 3.49 -7.05
N ILE A 65 7.08 4.01 -7.94
CA ILE A 65 8.39 4.54 -7.57
C ILE A 65 8.24 5.77 -6.66
N ILE A 66 7.37 6.71 -7.02
CA ILE A 66 7.13 7.91 -6.21
C ILE A 66 6.63 7.52 -4.81
N PHE A 67 5.72 6.55 -4.74
CA PHE A 67 5.22 6.03 -3.47
C PHE A 67 6.34 5.42 -2.61
N ILE A 68 7.21 4.60 -3.20
CA ILE A 68 8.34 3.98 -2.47
C ILE A 68 9.30 5.05 -1.92
N ILE A 69 9.61 6.06 -2.73
CA ILE A 69 10.49 7.16 -2.31
C ILE A 69 9.86 7.90 -1.12
N PHE A 70 8.58 8.26 -1.23
CA PHE A 70 7.87 8.96 -0.15
C PHE A 70 7.73 8.10 1.12
N ASP A 71 7.50 6.79 0.99
CA ASP A 71 7.43 5.88 2.14
C ASP A 71 8.77 5.80 2.90
N ILE A 72 9.89 5.73 2.16
CA ILE A 72 11.23 5.79 2.74
C ILE A 72 11.48 7.12 3.47
N GLU A 73 11.01 8.24 2.94
CA GLU A 73 11.13 9.55 3.59
C GLU A 73 10.40 9.56 4.95
N VAL A 74 9.20 9.00 5.02
CA VAL A 74 8.43 8.91 6.27
C VAL A 74 9.15 8.01 7.29
N VAL A 75 9.80 6.93 6.86
CA VAL A 75 10.63 6.09 7.73
C VAL A 75 11.75 6.91 8.39
N PHE A 76 12.35 7.89 7.71
CA PHE A 76 13.33 8.79 8.32
C PHE A 76 12.69 9.81 9.28
N MET A 77 11.47 10.26 9.00
CA MET A 77 10.76 11.21 9.85
C MET A 77 10.31 10.61 11.18
N TYR A 78 9.97 9.31 11.24
CA TYR A 78 9.45 8.68 12.45
C TYR A 78 10.40 8.72 13.64
N PRO A 79 11.67 8.26 13.54
CA PRO A 79 12.62 8.35 14.65
C PRO A 79 12.78 9.79 15.13
N TRP A 80 12.95 10.74 14.21
CA TRP A 80 13.08 12.16 14.56
C TRP A 80 11.86 12.66 15.33
N ALA A 81 10.65 12.34 14.87
CA ALA A 81 9.42 12.79 15.52
C ALA A 81 9.26 12.23 16.94
N ILE A 82 9.73 11.01 17.19
CA ILE A 82 9.69 10.36 18.51
C ILE A 82 10.63 11.08 19.49
N VAL A 83 11.87 11.35 19.09
CA VAL A 83 12.89 11.95 19.98
C VAL A 83 12.92 13.48 19.94
N PHE A 84 12.06 14.12 19.13
CA PHE A 84 12.06 15.57 18.90
C PHE A 84 12.08 16.39 20.20
N LYS A 85 11.26 16.02 21.20
CA LYS A 85 11.18 16.73 22.48
C LYS A 85 12.49 16.68 23.27
N GLU A 86 13.21 15.56 23.22
CA GLU A 86 14.49 15.39 23.91
C GLU A 86 15.58 16.19 23.19
N LEU A 87 15.57 16.15 21.86
CA LEU A 87 16.51 16.87 21.01
C LEU A 87 16.35 18.39 21.07
N LEU A 88 15.12 18.89 21.29
CA LEU A 88 14.86 20.32 21.43
C LEU A 88 15.58 20.94 22.65
N ASN A 89 15.79 20.15 23.71
CA ASN A 89 16.52 20.59 24.90
C ASN A 89 18.04 20.71 24.64
N ILE A 90 18.55 20.01 23.63
CA ILE A 90 19.97 19.97 23.25
C ILE A 90 20.29 21.12 22.26
N GLY A 91 19.31 21.54 21.44
CA GLY A 91 19.41 22.74 20.62
C GLY A 91 18.42 22.78 19.45
N THR A 92 18.21 23.98 18.90
CA THR A 92 17.30 24.21 17.76
C THR A 92 17.86 23.74 16.41
N PHE A 93 19.12 23.30 16.36
CA PHE A 93 19.80 22.83 15.16
C PHE A 93 19.04 21.68 14.47
N ILE A 94 18.60 20.69 15.25
CA ILE A 94 17.91 19.49 14.74
C ILE A 94 16.53 19.83 14.18
N PHE A 95 15.89 20.88 14.69
CA PHE A 95 14.66 21.39 14.11
C PHE A 95 14.90 22.01 12.73
N ILE A 96 15.98 22.80 12.58
CA ILE A 96 16.34 23.43 11.30
C ILE A 96 16.72 22.37 10.26
N GLU A 97 17.52 21.36 10.64
CA GLU A 97 17.89 20.27 9.73
C GLU A 97 16.66 19.54 9.18
N MET A 98 15.68 19.25 10.02
CA MET A 98 14.46 18.60 9.56
C MET A 98 13.56 19.51 8.73
N LEU A 99 13.52 20.80 9.02
CA LEU A 99 12.84 21.77 8.18
C LEU A 99 13.50 21.84 6.79
N THR A 100 14.83 21.80 6.72
CA THR A 100 15.58 21.73 5.46
C THR A 100 15.31 20.41 4.73
N PHE A 101 15.32 19.28 5.44
CA PHE A 101 14.99 17.97 4.87
C PHE A 101 13.59 17.97 4.24
N LEU A 102 12.56 18.36 5.01
CA LEU A 102 11.19 18.54 4.51
C LEU A 102 11.11 19.50 3.33
N GLY A 103 11.87 20.61 3.37
CA GLY A 103 11.94 21.56 2.26
C GLY A 103 12.44 20.93 0.96
N ILE A 104 13.48 20.08 1.02
CA ILE A 104 13.99 19.35 -0.14
C ILE A 104 12.92 18.40 -0.69
N LEU A 105 12.18 17.69 0.18
CA LEU A 105 11.12 16.78 -0.23
C LEU A 105 9.98 17.51 -0.95
N VAL A 106 9.54 18.65 -0.41
CA VAL A 106 8.51 19.49 -1.03
C VAL A 106 8.96 19.98 -2.40
N VAL A 107 10.22 20.36 -2.56
CA VAL A 107 10.76 20.75 -3.87
C VAL A 107 10.73 19.57 -4.85
N GLY A 108 11.13 18.36 -4.41
CA GLY A 108 11.03 17.15 -5.21
C GLY A 108 9.60 16.84 -5.65
N LEU A 109 8.64 16.95 -4.72
CA LEU A 109 7.21 16.75 -5.01
C LEU A 109 6.68 17.78 -6.02
N ILE A 110 7.03 19.06 -5.86
CA ILE A 110 6.65 20.12 -6.81
C ILE A 110 7.24 19.84 -8.19
N TYR A 111 8.49 19.37 -8.26
CA TYR A 111 9.13 19.01 -9.53
C TYR A 111 8.38 17.88 -10.24
N VAL A 112 8.12 16.79 -9.52
CA VAL A 112 7.38 15.62 -10.04
C VAL A 112 5.97 16.02 -10.50
N TRP A 113 5.30 16.88 -9.73
CA TRP A 113 3.99 17.40 -10.10
C TRP A 113 4.04 18.25 -11.37
N LYS A 114 4.99 19.18 -11.49
CA LYS A 114 5.17 19.99 -12.71
C LYS A 114 5.51 19.16 -13.95
N MET A 115 6.14 18.00 -13.77
CA MET A 115 6.44 17.06 -14.86
C MET A 115 5.24 16.23 -15.32
N GLY A 116 4.07 16.39 -14.71
CA GLY A 116 2.87 15.63 -15.06
C GLY A 116 2.95 14.14 -14.66
N ALA A 117 3.92 13.75 -13.83
CA ALA A 117 4.09 12.35 -13.42
C ALA A 117 2.92 11.82 -12.56
N LEU A 118 2.10 12.73 -12.03
CA LEU A 118 0.90 12.43 -11.25
C LEU A 118 -0.40 12.55 -12.07
N GLU A 119 -0.32 12.91 -13.35
CA GLU A 119 -1.49 13.12 -14.19
C GLU A 119 -1.99 11.80 -14.79
N TRP A 120 -3.30 11.56 -14.64
CA TRP A 120 -3.93 10.31 -15.07
C TRP A 120 -4.53 10.36 -16.48
N ASP A 121 -4.64 11.54 -17.07
CA ASP A 121 -5.31 11.78 -18.36
C ASP A 121 -4.46 11.45 -19.59
#